data_AF-A0A0D0CGT7-F1
#
_entry.id   AF-A0A0D0CGT7-F1
#
_cell.length_a   1.000
_cell.length_b   1.000
_cell.length_c   1.000
_cell.angle_alpha   90.00
_cell.angle_beta   90.00
_cell.angle_gamma   90.00
#
_symmetry.space_group_name_H-M   'P 1'
#
loop_
_entity.id
_entity.type
_entity.pdbx_description
1 polymer ?
#
loop_
_entity_poly.entity_id
_entity_poly.type
_entity_poly.pdbx_seq_one_letter_code
_entity_poly.pdbx_strand_id
1 'polypeptide(L)' 'DTLGQITAYASAQLSSQFHTHCFSVLVIWDIAYIIRWDQEGTIISTPIKYGEDKTPTKFFSCYHSLLPNCMASIPLSVR' A
#
# COMPACT_ATOMS: atom_id res chain seq x y z
N ASP A 1 -19.23 9.03 -16.72
CA ASP A 1 -17.82 9.15 -17.12
C ASP A 1 -16.83 8.92 -15.98
N THR A 2 -16.87 9.71 -14.90
CA THR A 2 -15.91 9.66 -13.78
C THR A 2 -15.76 8.29 -13.11
N LEU A 3 -16.88 7.60 -12.84
CA LEU A 3 -16.87 6.24 -12.28
C LEU A 3 -16.17 5.23 -13.19
N GLY A 4 -16.31 5.37 -14.51
CA GLY A 4 -15.64 4.51 -15.48
C GLY A 4 -14.12 4.70 -15.46
N GLN A 5 -13.66 5.95 -15.31
CA GLN A 5 -12.23 6.26 -15.20
C GLN A 5 -11.63 5.74 -13.90
N ILE A 6 -12.33 5.91 -12.77
CA ILE A 6 -11.90 5.36 -11.47
C ILE A 6 -11.77 3.83 -11.56
N THR A 7 -12.77 3.17 -12.13
CA THR A 7 -12.75 1.71 -12.34
C THR A 7 -11.62 1.28 -13.27
N ALA A 8 -11.35 2.03 -14.34
CA ALA A 8 -10.26 1.73 -15.27
C ALA A 8 -8.89 1.86 -14.60
N TYR A 9 -8.65 2.92 -13.82
CA TYR A 9 -7.40 3.09 -13.08
C TYR A 9 -7.23 2.04 -11.99
N ALA A 10 -8.27 1.75 -11.22
CA ALA A 10 -8.24 0.71 -10.20
C ALA A 10 -7.98 -0.67 -10.82
N SER A 11 -8.65 -0.98 -11.94
CA SER A 11 -8.46 -2.23 -12.68
C SER A 11 -7.06 -2.36 -13.26
N ALA A 12 -6.51 -1.30 -13.85
CA ALA A 12 -5.14 -1.30 -14.37
C ALA A 12 -4.10 -1.50 -13.25
N GLN A 13 -4.30 -0.84 -12.10
CA GLN A 13 -3.42 -0.98 -10.94
C GLN A 13 -3.50 -2.39 -10.34
N LEU A 14 -4.71 -2.95 -10.22
CA LEU A 14 -4.92 -4.32 -9.75
C LEU A 14 -4.36 -5.37 -10.73
N SER A 15 -4.51 -5.14 -12.04
CA SER A 15 -4.03 -6.04 -13.09
C SER A 15 -2.50 -6.01 -13.24
N SER A 16 -1.86 -4.87 -12.99
CA SER A 16 -0.39 -4.78 -12.91
C SER A 16 0.19 -5.46 -11.67
N GLN A 17 -0.62 -5.66 -10.63
CA GLN A 17 -0.23 -6.29 -9.36
C GLN A 17 -0.80 -7.71 -9.22
N PHE A 18 -1.35 -8.25 -10.31
CA PHE A 18 -1.90 -9.59 -10.36
C PHE A 18 -0.76 -10.59 -10.19
N HIS A 19 -0.60 -11.08 -8.96
CA HIS A 19 -0.36 -12.49 -8.62
C HIS A 19 0.14 -12.69 -7.18
N THR A 20 0.22 -11.67 -6.32
CA THR A 20 0.47 -11.96 -4.90
C THR A 20 -0.23 -11.00 -3.94
N HIS A 21 0.06 -9.69 -3.93
CA HIS A 21 -0.58 -8.74 -3.01
C HIS A 21 -0.70 -7.36 -3.68
N CYS A 22 -1.87 -6.71 -3.58
CA CYS A 22 -2.03 -5.34 -4.07
C CYS A 22 -1.79 -4.35 -2.92
N PHE A 23 -1.02 -3.28 -3.15
CA PHE A 23 -0.76 -2.28 -2.12
C PHE A 23 -1.24 -0.88 -2.55
N SER A 24 -1.67 -0.08 -1.58
CA SER A 24 -2.02 1.33 -1.72
C SER A 24 -1.51 2.11 -0.52
N VAL A 25 -1.25 3.41 -0.71
CA VAL A 25 -0.91 4.31 0.41
C VAL A 25 -1.99 5.39 0.49
N LEU A 26 -2.64 5.49 1.64
CA LEU A 26 -3.64 6.51 1.94
C LEU A 26 -2.98 7.60 2.79
N VAL A 27 -2.93 8.83 2.26
CA VAL A 27 -2.39 9.99 2.96
C VAL A 27 -3.53 10.89 3.38
N ILE A 28 -3.64 11.15 4.68
CA ILE A 28 -4.61 12.04 5.31
C ILE A 28 -3.84 13.01 6.19
N TRP A 29 -3.83 14.29 5.82
CA TRP A 29 -3.06 15.32 6.53
C TRP A 29 -1.59 14.93 6.69
N ASP A 30 -1.09 14.73 7.92
CA ASP A 30 0.28 14.36 8.26
C ASP A 30 0.46 12.84 8.48
N ILE A 31 -0.60 12.06 8.26
CA ILE A 31 -0.64 10.62 8.52
C ILE A 31 -0.76 9.85 7.21
N ALA A 32 0.06 8.81 7.07
CA ALA A 32 -0.01 7.83 6.01
C ALA A 32 -0.41 6.46 6.57
N TYR A 33 -1.22 5.74 5.81
CA TYR A 33 -1.57 4.34 6.05
C TYR A 33 -1.14 3.53 4.84
N ILE A 34 -0.46 2.41 5.09
CA ILE A 34 -0.15 1.42 4.07
C ILE A 34 -1.30 0.41 4.08
N ILE A 35 -1.98 0.28 2.96
CA ILE A 35 -3.10 -0.62 2.75
C ILE A 35 -2.62 -1.77 1.89
N ARG A 36 -2.69 -2.99 2.40
CA ARG A 36 -2.50 -4.22 1.65
C ARG A 36 -3.87 -4.83 1.36
N TRP A 37 -4.18 -4.95 0.08
CA TRP A 37 -5.33 -5.67 -0.45
C TRP A 37 -4.93 -7.12 -0.66
N ASP A 38 -5.61 -8.01 0.05
CA ASP A 38 -5.56 -9.44 -0.13
C ASP A 38 -6.88 -9.94 -0.74
N GLN A 39 -6.91 -11.17 -1.24
CA GLN A 39 -8.14 -11.77 -1.78
C GLN A 39 -9.23 -11.91 -0.71
N GLU A 40 -8.84 -12.05 0.56
CA GLU A 40 -9.76 -12.22 1.70
C GLU A 40 -10.12 -10.90 2.41
N GLY A 41 -9.53 -9.77 2.02
CA GLY A 41 -9.83 -8.49 2.65
C GLY A 41 -8.71 -7.46 2.60
N THR A 42 -8.77 -6.49 3.51
CA THR A 42 -7.89 -5.33 3.52
C THR A 42 -7.15 -5.25 4.85
N ILE A 43 -5.83 -5.37 4.81
CA ILE A 43 -4.95 -5.18 5.96
C ILE A 43 -4.42 -3.75 5.93
N ILE A 44 -4.60 -3.01 7.02
CA ILE A 44 -4.18 -1.60 7.10
C ILE A 44 -3.08 -1.49 8.17
N SER A 45 -1.99 -0.81 7.84
CA SER A 45 -0.93 -0.53 8.80
C SER A 45 -1.42 0.38 9.92
N THR A 46 -0.66 0.42 11.01
CA THR A 46 -0.81 1.51 11.99
C THR A 46 -0.59 2.87 11.33
N PRO A 47 -1.18 3.96 11.85
CA PRO A 47 -0.95 5.31 11.34
C PRO A 47 0.55 5.67 11.39
N ILE A 48 1.07 6.16 10.27
CA ILE A 48 2.48 6.54 10.11
C ILE A 48 2.55 8.06 9.94
N LYS A 49 3.24 8.76 10.83
CA LYS A 49 3.50 10.20 10.64
C LYS A 49 4.63 10.39 9.63
N TYR A 50 4.31 10.59 8.35
CA TYR A 50 5.32 10.56 7.29
C TYR A 50 6.30 11.74 7.30
N GLY A 51 6.00 12.81 8.06
CA GLY A 51 6.93 13.92 8.29
C GLY A 51 8.02 13.63 9.32
N GLU A 52 7.79 12.66 10.21
CA GLU A 52 8.70 12.27 11.30
C GLU A 52 9.31 10.88 11.04
N ASP A 53 8.53 9.98 10.43
CA ASP A 53 8.86 8.58 10.22
C ASP A 53 9.22 8.29 8.75
N LYS A 54 10.38 7.65 8.55
CA LYS A 54 10.90 7.27 7.22
C LYS A 54 10.28 5.97 6.67
N THR A 55 9.38 5.33 7.43
CA THR A 55 8.69 4.10 7.04
C THR A 55 8.03 4.17 5.66
N PRO A 56 7.34 5.26 5.26
CA PRO A 56 6.73 5.34 3.92
C PRO A 56 7.78 5.37 2.81
N THR A 57 8.87 6.13 2.99
CA THR A 57 9.99 6.16 2.03
C THR A 57 10.63 4.78 1.90
N LYS A 58 10.84 4.09 3.03
CA LYS A 58 11.41 2.74 3.05
C LYS A 58 10.48 1.73 2.37
N PHE A 59 9.17 1.85 2.56
CA PHE A 59 8.17 1.05 1.86
C PHE A 59 8.29 1.21 0.34
N PHE A 60 8.33 2.45 -0.17
CA PHE A 60 8.48 2.67 -1.62
C PHE A 60 9.82 2.17 -2.17
N SER A 61 10.92 2.33 -1.43
CA SER A 61 12.22 1.77 -1.83
C SER A 61 12.21 0.24 -1.86
N CYS A 62 11.66 -0.41 -0.81
CA CYS A 62 11.53 -1.87 -0.76
C CYS A 62 10.61 -2.38 -1.88
N TYR A 63 9.48 -1.71 -2.12
CA TYR A 63 8.50 -2.02 -3.16
C TYR A 63 9.13 -1.98 -4.56
N HIS A 64 9.94 -0.96 -4.86
CA HIS A 64 10.64 -0.86 -6.14
C HIS A 64 11.75 -1.92 -6.31
N SER A 65 12.38 -2.33 -5.20
CA SER A 65 13.52 -3.26 -5.22
C SER A 65 13.14 -4.75 -5.21
N LEU A 66 11.84 -5.10 -5.11
CA LEU A 66 11.33 -6.49 -5.05
C LEU A 66 11.99 -7.38 -3.97
N LEU A 67 12.67 -6.81 -2.96
CA LEU A 67 13.40 -7.56 -1.94
C LEU A 67 12.45 -8.08 -0.84
N PRO A 68 12.26 -9.40 -0.69
CA PRO A 68 11.27 -9.99 0.22
C PRO A 68 11.55 -9.71 1.70
N ASN A 69 12.82 -9.57 2.09
CA ASN A 69 13.23 -9.34 3.48
C ASN A 69 12.87 -7.93 4.01
N CYS A 70 12.57 -7.02 3.09
CA CYS A 70 12.38 -5.59 3.35
C CYS A 70 10.93 -5.29 3.78
N MET A 71 9.97 -6.06 3.24
CA MET A 71 8.53 -5.93 3.52
C MET A 71 8.12 -6.52 4.88
N ALA A 72 8.89 -7.48 5.42
CA ALA A 72 8.64 -8.10 6.72
C ALA A 72 8.89 -7.16 7.92
N SER A 73 9.55 -6.02 7.71
CA SER A 73 9.88 -5.05 8.76
C SER A 73 8.79 -3.99 8.98
N ILE A 74 7.68 -4.04 8.22
CA ILE A 74 6.58 -3.07 8.35
C ILE A 74 5.56 -3.65 9.32
N PRO A 75 5.25 -2.95 10.43
CA PRO A 75 4.24 -3.41 11.39
C PRO A 75 2.86 -3.30 10.74
N LEU A 76 2.43 -4.37 10.09
CA LEU A 76 1.08 -4.55 9.60
C LEU A 76 0.23 -5.05 10.79
N SER A 77 -0.71 -4.23 11.25
CA SER A 77 -1.66 -4.64 12.26
C SER A 77 -2.84 -5.31 11.56
N VAL A 78 -3.07 -6.59 11.83
CA VAL A 78 -4.31 -7.27 11.41
C VAL A 78 -5.41 -6.86 12.39
N ARG A 79 -6.49 -6.27 11.88
CA ARG A 79 -7.71 -6.05 12.64
C ARG A 79 -8.88 -6.65 11.88
#